data_AF-A0A8T1NM14-F1
#
_entry.id   AF-A0A8T1NM14-F1
#
_cell.length_a   1.000
_cell.length_b   1.000
_cell.length_c   1.000
_cell.angle_alpha   90.00
_cell.angle_beta   90.00
_cell.angle_gamma   90.00
#
_symmetry.space_group_name_H-M   'P 1'
#
loop_
_entity.id
_entity.type
_entity.pdbx_description
1 polymer ?
#
loop_
_entity_poly.entity_id
_entity_poly.type
_entity_poly.pdbx_seq_one_letter_code
_entity_poly.pdbx_strand_id
1 'polypeptide(L)'
;MEYYRSLEKDYKRRVERAKPCLLPMSVHIEIMQMLREQGKVSARLLQRIRDRVQKWYFDEGYACAQVVNFGNLNTKQVVCEVVEGDITQTNIQFLDKLGNVIEGNTQVAVVRREMPKQLRPGEVFNIEAGKQALRNINALGLFSNIEVNPRPDEKKEGGIIVEIKLKELEHKSAEVSTECSIVPGRGGRPTLASLQPGGTITFENRKYQRVK
;
A
#
# COMPACT_ATOMS: atom_id res chain seq x y z
N MET A 1 -8.71 47.78 3.78
CA MET A 1 -9.13 47.30 5.12
C MET A 1 -10.11 46.12 5.04
N GLU A 2 -11.12 46.14 4.16
CA GLU A 2 -12.08 45.03 4.01
C GLU A 2 -11.47 43.74 3.45
N TYR A 3 -10.52 43.83 2.52
CA TYR A 3 -9.82 42.68 1.94
C TYR A 3 -9.13 41.80 3.00
N TYR A 4 -8.37 42.40 3.90
CA TYR A 4 -7.70 41.69 5.00
C TYR A 4 -8.71 41.03 5.97
N ARG A 5 -9.83 41.70 6.26
CA ARG A 5 -10.90 41.12 7.09
C ARG A 5 -11.60 39.95 6.41
N SER A 6 -11.75 39.97 5.09
CA SER A 6 -12.30 38.84 4.32
C SER A 6 -11.35 37.64 4.36
N LEU A 7 -10.05 37.87 4.09
CA LEU A 7 -9.00 36.86 4.17
C LEU A 7 -8.95 36.17 5.54
N GLU A 8 -9.02 36.96 6.63
CA GLU A 8 -8.99 36.42 8.00
C GLU A 8 -10.24 35.55 8.31
N LYS A 9 -11.41 35.96 7.81
CA LYS A 9 -12.65 35.17 7.93
C LYS A 9 -12.60 33.88 7.13
N ASP A 10 -12.08 33.92 5.91
CA ASP A 10 -11.89 32.74 5.06
C ASP A 10 -10.87 31.78 5.70
N TYR A 11 -9.82 32.32 6.28
CA TYR A 11 -8.82 31.56 7.00
C TYR A 11 -9.40 30.86 8.24
N LYS A 12 -10.16 31.57 9.08
CA LYS A 12 -10.86 30.97 10.23
C LYS A 12 -11.81 29.86 9.80
N ARG A 13 -12.59 30.08 8.73
CA ARG A 13 -13.48 29.05 8.17
C ARG A 13 -12.72 27.83 7.68
N ARG A 14 -11.51 27.98 7.13
CA ARG A 14 -10.67 26.84 6.74
C ARG A 14 -10.19 26.05 7.94
N VAL A 15 -9.74 26.73 9.00
CA VAL A 15 -9.28 26.09 10.23
C VAL A 15 -10.43 25.35 10.95
N GLU A 16 -11.62 25.95 11.03
CA GLU A 16 -12.79 25.33 11.66
C GLU A 16 -13.32 24.12 10.87
N ARG A 17 -13.15 24.10 9.55
CA ARG A 17 -13.54 22.97 8.69
C ARG A 17 -12.46 21.88 8.60
N ALA A 18 -11.25 22.15 9.09
CA ALA A 18 -10.17 21.20 9.02
C ALA A 18 -10.43 19.99 9.94
N LYS A 19 -10.10 18.79 9.44
CA LYS A 19 -10.10 17.59 10.28
C LYS A 19 -9.01 17.71 11.36
N PRO A 20 -9.22 17.11 12.55
CA PRO A 20 -8.15 16.99 13.54
C PRO A 20 -6.99 16.18 12.95
N CYS A 21 -5.77 16.60 13.22
CA CYS A 21 -4.57 15.87 12.83
C CYS A 21 -4.31 14.69 13.78
N LEU A 22 -3.62 13.66 13.27
CA LEU A 22 -3.11 12.51 14.02
C LEU A 22 -1.93 12.86 14.93
N LEU A 23 -1.34 14.06 14.76
CA LEU A 23 -0.19 14.53 15.53
C LEU A 23 -0.51 14.56 17.04
N PRO A 24 0.27 13.85 17.89
CA PRO A 24 -0.01 13.74 19.31
C PRO A 24 0.35 15.02 20.05
N MET A 25 -0.29 15.20 21.21
CA MET A 25 -0.08 16.37 22.05
C MET A 25 1.38 16.51 22.53
N SER A 26 2.12 15.41 22.64
CA SER A 26 3.56 15.42 22.98
C SER A 26 4.39 16.22 21.97
N VAL A 27 4.19 15.96 20.67
CA VAL A 27 4.87 16.68 19.59
C VAL A 27 4.40 18.14 19.55
N HIS A 28 3.13 18.39 19.84
CA HIS A 28 2.62 19.76 19.95
C HIS A 28 3.31 20.56 21.06
N ILE A 29 3.50 19.95 22.24
CA ILE A 29 4.20 20.57 23.38
C ILE A 29 5.66 20.88 23.02
N GLU A 30 6.35 19.94 22.36
CA GLU A 30 7.73 20.13 21.92
C GLU A 30 7.86 21.30 20.93
N ILE A 31 6.99 21.37 19.92
CA ILE A 31 6.96 22.49 18.96
C ILE A 31 6.66 23.82 19.66
N MET A 32 5.71 23.82 20.60
CA MET A 32 5.38 25.00 21.39
C MET A 32 6.55 25.45 22.27
N GLN A 33 7.37 24.53 22.77
CA GLN A 33 8.59 24.85 23.50
C GLN A 33 9.64 25.47 22.57
N MET A 34 9.87 24.89 21.39
CA MET A 34 10.78 25.45 20.38
C MET A 34 10.39 26.87 19.96
N LEU A 35 9.08 27.15 19.85
CA LEU A 35 8.56 28.49 19.56
C LEU A 35 8.81 29.48 20.70
N ARG A 36 8.64 29.06 21.96
CA ARG A 36 8.90 29.91 23.14
C ARG A 36 10.38 30.25 23.30
N GLU A 37 11.28 29.29 23.09
CA GLU A 37 12.72 29.47 23.27
C GLU A 37 13.33 30.46 22.26
N GLN A 38 12.84 30.47 21.01
CA GLN A 38 13.36 31.35 19.97
C GLN A 38 12.76 32.77 20.03
N GLY A 39 11.57 32.94 20.62
CA GLY A 39 10.88 34.22 20.77
C GLY A 39 10.37 34.88 19.47
N LYS A 40 10.95 34.54 18.30
CA LYS A 40 10.56 35.03 16.98
C LYS A 40 10.45 33.88 15.98
N VAL A 41 9.38 33.90 15.17
CA VAL A 41 9.20 32.95 14.08
C VAL A 41 10.17 33.31 12.93
N SER A 42 11.17 32.47 12.72
CA SER A 42 12.12 32.57 11.61
C SER A 42 11.89 31.44 10.62
N ALA A 43 12.26 31.63 9.35
CA ALA A 43 12.16 30.57 8.34
C ALA A 43 12.92 29.30 8.75
N ARG A 44 14.08 29.45 9.42
CA ARG A 44 14.86 28.32 9.96
C ARG A 44 14.13 27.57 11.07
N LEU A 45 13.34 28.26 11.89
CA LEU A 45 12.52 27.62 12.92
C LEU A 45 11.36 26.84 12.29
N LEU A 46 10.67 27.43 11.32
CA LEU A 46 9.58 26.77 10.60
C LEU A 46 10.07 25.51 9.87
N GLN A 47 11.26 25.54 9.28
CA GLN A 47 11.87 24.36 8.68
C GLN A 47 12.14 23.28 9.73
N ARG A 48 12.74 23.61 10.87
CA ARG A 48 12.94 22.64 11.97
C ARG A 48 11.63 22.04 12.48
N ILE A 49 10.57 22.85 12.61
CA ILE A 49 9.24 22.38 12.99
C ILE A 49 8.67 21.45 11.92
N ARG A 50 8.77 21.82 10.64
CA ARG A 50 8.36 20.98 9.52
C ARG A 50 9.05 19.63 9.55
N ASP A 51 10.37 19.63 9.68
CA ASP A 51 11.17 18.40 9.71
C ASP A 51 10.80 17.54 10.92
N ARG A 52 10.56 18.15 12.09
CA ARG A 52 10.15 17.43 13.30
C ARG A 52 8.78 16.76 13.15
N VAL A 53 7.81 17.47 12.56
CA VAL A 53 6.46 16.96 12.29
C VAL A 53 6.51 15.85 11.26
N GLN A 54 7.18 16.08 10.12
CA GLN A 54 7.32 15.07 9.07
C GLN A 54 8.04 13.83 9.57
N LYS A 55 9.08 13.99 10.40
CA LYS A 55 9.79 12.87 11.02
C LYS A 55 8.85 12.03 11.88
N TRP A 56 8.01 12.65 12.72
CA TRP A 56 7.05 11.88 13.53
C TRP A 56 6.09 11.07 12.64
N TYR A 57 5.51 11.69 11.60
CA TYR A 57 4.65 10.96 10.67
C TYR A 57 5.37 9.80 9.98
N PHE A 58 6.62 10.03 9.55
CA PHE A 58 7.42 8.99 8.91
C PHE A 58 7.74 7.83 9.86
N ASP A 59 8.12 8.13 11.10
CA ASP A 59 8.44 7.14 12.13
C ASP A 59 7.21 6.27 12.49
N GLU A 60 6.01 6.85 12.46
CA GLU A 60 4.73 6.12 12.66
C GLU A 60 4.22 5.40 11.38
N GLY A 61 4.94 5.51 10.25
CA GLY A 61 4.60 4.82 9.00
C GLY A 61 3.68 5.57 8.04
N TYR A 62 3.38 6.85 8.31
CA TYR A 62 2.64 7.73 7.41
C TYR A 62 3.57 8.38 6.37
N ALA A 63 4.08 7.59 5.42
CA ALA A 63 5.04 8.07 4.41
C ALA A 63 4.50 9.16 3.47
N CYS A 64 3.18 9.23 3.28
CA CYS A 64 2.56 10.22 2.39
C CYS A 64 2.18 11.52 3.13
N ALA A 65 2.46 11.62 4.43
CA ALA A 65 2.13 12.80 5.20
C ALA A 65 3.14 13.93 4.94
N GLN A 66 2.64 15.14 4.72
CA GLN A 66 3.46 16.30 4.41
C GLN A 66 2.87 17.59 4.98
N VAL A 67 3.72 18.43 5.55
CA VAL A 67 3.38 19.83 5.86
C VAL A 67 3.32 20.64 4.54
N VAL A 68 2.14 21.15 4.21
CA VAL A 68 1.89 21.90 2.97
C VAL A 68 2.09 23.40 3.15
N ASN A 69 1.72 23.95 4.31
CA ASN A 69 1.75 25.39 4.50
C ASN A 69 1.92 25.77 5.98
N PHE A 70 2.51 26.95 6.21
CA PHE A 70 2.50 27.61 7.51
C PHE A 70 1.71 28.90 7.38
N GLY A 71 0.50 28.89 7.92
CA GLY A 71 -0.37 30.04 7.91
C GLY A 71 -0.13 30.96 9.11
N ASN A 72 -0.61 32.19 8.94
CA ASN A 72 -0.78 33.16 10.03
C ASN A 72 0.52 33.65 10.72
N LEU A 73 1.64 33.65 9.99
CA LEU A 73 2.97 34.08 10.46
C LEU A 73 3.05 35.53 10.96
N ASN A 74 2.08 36.37 10.59
CA ASN A 74 2.00 37.78 10.96
C ASN A 74 1.21 38.03 12.25
N THR A 75 0.57 37.01 12.84
CA THR A 75 -0.11 37.12 14.13
C THR A 75 0.61 36.30 15.21
N LYS A 76 0.09 36.31 16.44
CA LYS A 76 0.65 35.56 17.57
C LYS A 76 0.41 34.04 17.47
N GLN A 77 -0.16 33.54 16.38
CA GLN A 77 -0.49 32.13 16.20
C GLN A 77 0.14 31.58 14.92
N VAL A 78 0.92 30.51 15.05
CA VAL A 78 1.41 29.75 13.90
C VAL A 78 0.46 28.59 13.66
N VAL A 79 -0.04 28.47 12.44
CA VAL A 79 -0.89 27.35 12.03
C VAL A 79 -0.12 26.49 11.04
N CYS A 80 0.03 25.21 11.37
CA CYS A 80 0.69 24.23 10.51
C CYS A 80 -0.38 23.46 9.75
N GLU A 81 -0.42 23.62 8.43
CA GLU A 81 -1.31 22.85 7.55
C GLU A 81 -0.60 21.57 7.12
N VAL A 82 -1.20 20.43 7.45
CA VAL A 82 -0.65 19.10 7.17
C VAL A 82 -1.64 18.32 6.32
N VAL A 83 -1.12 17.64 5.30
CA VAL A 83 -1.85 16.59 4.59
C VAL A 83 -1.31 15.25 5.08
N GLU A 84 -2.19 14.36 5.54
CA GLU A 84 -1.77 13.06 6.08
C GLU A 84 -1.74 11.97 5.02
N GLY A 85 -2.36 12.22 3.86
CA GLY A 85 -2.48 11.28 2.76
C GLY A 85 -3.75 10.44 2.87
N ASP A 86 -4.91 11.10 2.80
CA ASP A 86 -6.22 10.43 2.79
C ASP A 86 -6.34 9.58 1.50
N ILE A 87 -6.61 8.29 1.62
CA ILE A 87 -6.79 7.41 0.47
C ILE A 87 -8.08 7.80 -0.24
N THR A 88 -7.99 8.22 -1.49
CA THR A 88 -9.14 8.60 -2.31
C THR A 88 -9.64 7.43 -3.13
N GLN A 89 -8.71 6.64 -3.68
CA GLN A 89 -8.98 5.52 -4.56
C GLN A 89 -7.91 4.42 -4.41
N THR A 90 -8.32 3.18 -4.68
CA THR A 90 -7.42 2.02 -4.71
C THR A 90 -7.57 1.36 -6.07
N ASN A 91 -6.51 1.39 -6.88
CA ASN A 91 -6.50 0.83 -8.23
C ASN A 91 -5.71 -0.46 -8.25
N ILE A 92 -6.33 -1.54 -8.71
CA ILE A 92 -5.68 -2.85 -8.87
C ILE A 92 -5.47 -3.09 -10.35
N GLN A 93 -4.22 -3.30 -10.75
CA GLN A 93 -3.82 -3.56 -12.13
C GLN A 93 -3.11 -4.91 -12.20
N PHE A 94 -3.51 -5.75 -13.14
CA PHE A 94 -2.78 -6.98 -13.45
C PHE A 94 -1.78 -6.70 -14.56
N LEU A 95 -0.55 -7.18 -14.39
CA LEU A 95 0.54 -7.01 -15.33
C LEU A 95 0.92 -8.35 -15.95
N ASP A 96 1.19 -8.32 -17.26
CA ASP A 96 1.78 -9.45 -17.97
C ASP A 96 3.31 -9.56 -17.70
N LYS A 97 3.94 -10.61 -18.23
CA LYS A 97 5.40 -10.84 -18.22
C LYS A 97 6.20 -9.62 -18.68
N LEU A 98 5.65 -8.89 -19.65
CA LEU A 98 6.21 -7.68 -20.27
C LEU A 98 5.85 -6.37 -19.54
N GLY A 99 5.09 -6.42 -18.44
CA GLY A 99 4.71 -5.23 -17.67
C GLY A 99 3.52 -4.44 -18.23
N ASN A 100 2.82 -4.99 -19.22
CA ASN A 100 1.60 -4.39 -19.79
C ASN A 100 0.40 -4.67 -18.89
N VAL A 101 -0.50 -3.68 -18.75
CA VAL A 101 -1.76 -3.86 -18.02
C VAL A 101 -2.68 -4.77 -18.83
N ILE A 102 -3.08 -5.88 -18.23
CA ILE A 102 -4.00 -6.86 -18.82
C ILE A 102 -5.23 -7.02 -17.94
N GLU A 103 -6.31 -7.53 -18.52
CA GLU A 103 -7.44 -8.03 -17.75
C GLU A 103 -7.01 -9.35 -17.11
N GLY A 104 -6.66 -9.30 -15.82
CA GLY A 104 -6.12 -10.45 -15.10
C GLY A 104 -7.09 -11.62 -15.08
N ASN A 105 -6.56 -12.85 -15.06
CA ASN A 105 -7.38 -14.04 -14.91
C ASN A 105 -8.02 -14.14 -13.51
N THR A 106 -7.46 -13.42 -12.54
CA THR A 106 -7.94 -13.35 -11.16
C THR A 106 -8.98 -12.24 -11.01
N GLN A 107 -10.12 -12.55 -10.39
CA GLN A 107 -11.12 -11.52 -10.10
C GLN A 107 -10.54 -10.48 -9.12
N VAL A 108 -10.68 -9.19 -9.45
CA VAL A 108 -10.30 -8.07 -8.58
C VAL A 108 -10.92 -8.20 -7.18
N ALA A 109 -12.12 -8.78 -7.10
CA ALA A 109 -12.82 -9.04 -5.84
C ALA A 109 -12.04 -9.96 -4.88
N VAL A 110 -11.27 -10.93 -5.38
CA VAL A 110 -10.45 -11.83 -4.55
C VAL A 110 -9.31 -11.05 -3.92
N VAL A 111 -8.58 -10.27 -4.73
CA VAL A 111 -7.49 -9.39 -4.25
C VAL A 111 -8.02 -8.39 -3.23
N ARG A 112 -9.17 -7.77 -3.52
CA ARG A 112 -9.77 -6.76 -2.64
C ARG A 112 -10.22 -7.32 -1.28
N ARG A 113 -10.57 -8.63 -1.20
CA ARG A 113 -10.93 -9.29 0.07
C ARG A 113 -9.73 -9.49 1.00
N GLU A 114 -8.55 -9.70 0.42
CA GLU A 114 -7.30 -9.84 1.18
C GLU A 114 -6.68 -8.50 1.62
N MET A 115 -7.19 -7.38 1.10
CA MET A 115 -6.72 -6.05 1.47
C MET A 115 -7.13 -5.69 2.91
N PRO A 116 -6.20 -5.14 3.71
CA PRO A 116 -6.52 -4.63 5.03
C PRO A 116 -7.50 -3.46 4.95
N LYS A 117 -8.31 -3.32 6.01
CA LYS A 117 -9.34 -2.29 6.14
C LYS A 117 -8.79 -0.86 6.00
N GLN A 118 -7.54 -0.68 6.41
CA GLN A 118 -6.80 0.58 6.41
C GLN A 118 -6.38 1.06 5.01
N LEU A 119 -6.42 0.20 3.98
CA LEU A 119 -6.14 0.59 2.59
C LEU A 119 -7.40 0.98 1.81
N ARG A 120 -8.53 1.16 2.50
CA ARG A 120 -9.78 1.54 1.85
C ARG A 120 -9.87 3.05 1.64
N PRO A 121 -10.60 3.49 0.61
CA PRO A 121 -10.92 4.90 0.43
C PRO A 121 -11.55 5.50 1.68
N GLY A 122 -11.03 6.65 2.11
CA GLY A 122 -11.45 7.37 3.32
C GLY A 122 -10.54 7.20 4.53
N GLU A 123 -9.63 6.22 4.51
CA GLU A 123 -8.63 6.00 5.55
C GLU A 123 -7.30 6.69 5.19
N VAL A 124 -6.44 6.94 6.19
CA VAL A 124 -5.10 7.51 5.96
C VAL A 124 -4.12 6.42 5.54
N PHE A 125 -3.32 6.68 4.50
CA PHE A 125 -2.34 5.71 4.02
C PHE A 125 -1.21 5.48 5.03
N ASN A 126 -0.99 4.21 5.38
CA ASN A 126 0.12 3.79 6.24
C ASN A 126 0.93 2.65 5.57
N ILE A 127 2.26 2.73 5.65
CA ILE A 127 3.19 1.75 5.07
C ILE A 127 2.96 0.35 5.67
N GLU A 128 2.66 0.25 6.96
CA GLU A 128 2.39 -1.04 7.60
C GLU A 128 1.17 -1.73 7.02
N ALA A 129 0.13 -0.96 6.69
CA ALA A 129 -1.04 -1.48 5.99
C ALA A 129 -0.67 -1.97 4.58
N GLY A 130 0.21 -1.25 3.86
CA GLY A 130 0.78 -1.69 2.59
C GLY A 130 1.56 -3.00 2.70
N LYS A 131 2.44 -3.12 3.71
CA LYS A 131 3.20 -4.36 3.98
C LYS A 131 2.28 -5.52 4.35
N GLN A 132 1.25 -5.27 5.15
CA GLN A 132 0.26 -6.29 5.50
C GLN A 132 -0.51 -6.78 4.27
N ALA A 133 -0.93 -5.86 3.40
CA ALA A 133 -1.57 -6.20 2.13
C ALA A 133 -0.66 -7.09 1.26
N LEU A 134 0.61 -6.71 1.13
CA LEU A 134 1.58 -7.49 0.38
C LEU A 134 1.72 -8.92 0.96
N ARG A 135 1.80 -9.07 2.28
CA ARG A 135 1.85 -10.39 2.94
C ARG A 135 0.61 -11.24 2.66
N ASN A 136 -0.59 -10.67 2.78
CA ASN A 136 -1.84 -11.38 2.54
C ASN A 136 -1.96 -11.83 1.07
N ILE A 137 -1.65 -10.94 0.13
CA ILE A 137 -1.70 -11.25 -1.31
C ILE A 137 -0.63 -12.27 -1.68
N ASN A 138 0.57 -12.18 -1.10
CA ASN A 138 1.62 -13.16 -1.32
C ASN A 138 1.24 -14.55 -0.79
N ALA A 139 0.47 -14.62 0.32
CA ALA A 139 -0.03 -15.87 0.86
C ALA A 139 -1.03 -16.58 -0.07
N LEU A 140 -1.66 -15.88 -1.02
CA LEU A 140 -2.49 -16.51 -2.05
C LEU A 140 -1.67 -17.36 -3.04
N GLY A 141 -0.36 -17.08 -3.17
CA GLY A 141 0.51 -17.78 -4.12
C GLY A 141 0.14 -17.58 -5.59
N LEU A 142 -0.70 -16.60 -5.93
CA LEU A 142 -1.19 -16.38 -7.30
C LEU A 142 -0.30 -15.47 -8.16
N PHE A 143 0.60 -14.71 -7.51
CA PHE A 143 1.35 -13.63 -8.14
C PHE A 143 2.85 -13.83 -7.95
N SER A 144 3.62 -13.55 -9.00
CA SER A 144 5.09 -13.62 -9.00
C SER A 144 5.74 -12.32 -8.50
N ASN A 145 5.07 -11.18 -8.73
CA ASN A 145 5.52 -9.87 -8.28
C ASN A 145 4.31 -9.05 -7.83
N ILE A 146 4.45 -8.36 -6.70
CA ILE A 146 3.42 -7.54 -6.08
C ILE A 146 4.07 -6.19 -5.74
N GLU A 147 3.57 -5.12 -6.36
CA GLU A 147 4.05 -3.77 -6.11
C GLU A 147 2.90 -2.90 -5.63
N VAL A 148 3.12 -2.18 -4.53
CA VAL A 148 2.17 -1.22 -3.98
C VAL A 148 2.80 0.16 -4.05
N ASN A 149 2.24 1.01 -4.91
CA ASN A 149 2.75 2.34 -5.20
C ASN A 149 1.69 3.38 -4.81
N PRO A 150 1.88 4.13 -3.70
CA PRO A 150 1.06 5.29 -3.43
C PRO A 150 1.40 6.43 -4.39
N ARG A 151 0.39 7.07 -4.97
CA ARG A 151 0.51 8.24 -5.85
C ARG A 151 -0.38 9.37 -5.36
N PRO A 152 0.06 10.63 -5.45
CA PRO A 152 -0.81 11.77 -5.13
C PRO A 152 -1.99 11.86 -6.12
N ASP A 153 -3.18 12.15 -5.60
CA ASP A 153 -4.38 12.41 -6.39
C ASP A 153 -4.39 13.88 -6.84
N GLU A 154 -4.35 14.13 -8.14
CA GLU A 154 -4.44 15.50 -8.67
C GLU A 154 -5.82 16.14 -8.47
N LYS A 155 -6.87 15.33 -8.28
CA LYS A 155 -8.26 15.82 -8.16
C LYS A 155 -8.61 16.27 -6.74
N LYS A 156 -7.87 15.80 -5.74
CA LYS A 156 -8.11 16.09 -4.33
C LYS A 156 -6.80 16.47 -3.65
N GLU A 157 -6.70 17.72 -3.20
CA GLU A 157 -5.54 18.18 -2.44
C GLU A 157 -5.29 17.29 -1.21
N GLY A 158 -4.10 16.71 -1.11
CA GLY A 158 -3.72 15.80 -0.03
C GLY A 158 -4.30 14.37 -0.13
N GLY A 159 -5.00 14.06 -1.24
CA GLY A 159 -5.48 12.73 -1.54
C GLY A 159 -4.40 11.82 -2.10
N ILE A 160 -4.48 10.53 -1.79
CA ILE A 160 -3.57 9.50 -2.29
C ILE A 160 -4.37 8.41 -3.02
N ILE A 161 -3.91 8.06 -4.22
CA ILE A 161 -4.34 6.89 -4.99
C ILE A 161 -3.34 5.78 -4.73
N VAL A 162 -3.81 4.66 -4.20
CA VAL A 162 -2.96 3.47 -4.00
C VAL A 162 -3.06 2.60 -5.25
N GLU A 163 -1.98 2.52 -6.02
CA GLU A 163 -1.87 1.62 -7.17
C GLU A 163 -1.22 0.31 -6.76
N ILE A 164 -1.87 -0.79 -7.10
CA ILE A 164 -1.43 -2.15 -6.77
C ILE A 164 -1.25 -2.90 -8.07
N LYS A 165 0.01 -3.20 -8.39
CA LYS A 165 0.40 -3.89 -9.61
C LYS A 165 0.74 -5.34 -9.27
N LEU A 166 0.04 -6.25 -9.93
CA LEU A 166 0.10 -7.69 -9.66
C LEU A 166 0.52 -8.43 -10.91
N LYS A 167 1.65 -9.13 -10.86
CA LYS A 167 2.12 -9.96 -11.97
C LYS A 167 1.66 -11.40 -11.76
N GLU A 168 0.72 -11.89 -12.57
CA GLU A 168 0.19 -13.24 -12.42
C GLU A 168 1.28 -14.30 -12.63
N LEU A 169 1.27 -15.35 -11.78
CA LEU A 169 2.13 -16.51 -11.95
C LEU A 169 1.39 -17.55 -12.80
N GLU A 170 1.93 -17.88 -13.98
CA GLU A 170 1.42 -18.97 -14.81
C GLU A 170 1.68 -20.32 -14.11
N HIS A 171 0.70 -20.79 -13.32
CA HIS A 171 0.70 -22.15 -12.81
C HIS A 171 0.23 -23.09 -13.92
N LYS A 172 1.16 -23.55 -14.74
CA LYS A 172 1.01 -24.76 -15.55
C LYS A 172 2.09 -25.74 -15.13
N SER A 173 1.94 -26.36 -13.97
CA SER A 173 2.76 -27.52 -13.60
C SER A 173 2.08 -28.78 -14.17
N ALA A 174 2.76 -29.44 -15.12
CA ALA A 174 2.44 -30.80 -15.51
C ALA A 174 3.54 -31.69 -14.90
N GLU A 175 3.17 -32.47 -13.89
CA GLU A 175 4.08 -33.47 -13.33
C GLU A 175 3.86 -34.79 -14.06
N VAL A 176 4.91 -35.27 -14.74
CA VAL A 176 4.90 -36.56 -15.42
C VAL A 176 5.80 -37.50 -14.63
N SER A 177 5.18 -38.39 -13.85
CA SER A 177 5.88 -39.45 -13.14
C SER A 177 5.82 -40.73 -13.96
N THR A 178 6.99 -41.30 -14.28
CA THR A 178 7.10 -42.57 -15.01
C THR A 178 7.76 -43.58 -14.07
N GLU A 179 7.04 -44.65 -13.73
CA GLU A 179 7.56 -45.74 -12.90
C GLU A 179 7.76 -46.97 -13.77
N CYS A 180 9.00 -47.45 -13.85
CA CYS A 180 9.34 -48.69 -14.54
C CYS A 180 9.75 -49.72 -13.50
N SER A 181 8.96 -50.80 -13.38
CA SER A 181 9.32 -51.96 -12.57
C SER A 181 9.76 -53.12 -13.46
N ILE A 182 10.81 -53.83 -13.04
CA ILE A 182 11.29 -55.04 -13.70
C ILE A 182 10.95 -56.21 -12.80
N VAL A 183 10.05 -57.08 -13.24
CA VAL A 183 9.67 -58.28 -12.48
C VAL A 183 10.45 -59.49 -13.01
N PRO A 184 11.28 -60.16 -12.19
CA PRO A 184 11.99 -61.36 -12.62
C PRO A 184 11.01 -62.55 -12.80
N GLY A 185 11.13 -63.28 -13.91
CA GLY A 185 10.34 -64.48 -14.16
C GLY A 185 10.76 -65.67 -13.28
N ARG A 186 9.98 -66.76 -13.29
CA ARG A 186 10.10 -67.96 -12.42
C ARG A 186 11.44 -68.74 -12.47
N GLY A 187 12.45 -68.25 -13.20
CA GLY A 187 13.80 -68.81 -13.28
C GLY A 187 14.93 -67.86 -12.88
N GLY A 188 14.64 -66.72 -12.26
CA GLY A 188 15.65 -65.81 -11.71
C GLY A 188 16.49 -65.03 -12.75
N ARG A 189 16.16 -65.13 -14.05
CA ARG A 189 16.78 -64.35 -15.12
C ARG A 189 15.76 -63.33 -15.67
N PRO A 190 16.12 -62.04 -15.80
CA PRO A 190 15.26 -61.05 -16.43
C PRO A 190 15.18 -61.30 -17.94
N THR A 191 13.97 -61.41 -18.48
CA THR A 191 13.72 -61.54 -19.93
C THR A 191 13.24 -60.18 -20.47
N LEU A 192 13.70 -59.78 -21.67
CA LEU A 192 13.43 -58.48 -22.34
C LEU A 192 11.93 -58.13 -22.53
N ALA A 193 11.00 -59.04 -22.21
CA ALA A 193 9.56 -58.87 -22.31
C ALA A 193 8.86 -58.48 -20.98
N SER A 194 9.59 -58.00 -19.96
CA SER A 194 9.05 -57.72 -18.60
C SER A 194 8.94 -56.24 -18.23
N LEU A 195 9.04 -55.34 -19.21
CA LEU A 195 8.75 -53.92 -19.01
C LEU A 195 7.22 -53.72 -18.95
N GLN A 196 6.68 -53.49 -17.74
CA GLN A 196 5.36 -52.88 -17.59
C GLN A 196 5.56 -51.37 -17.38
N PRO A 197 5.42 -50.54 -18.42
CA PRO A 197 5.42 -49.09 -18.24
C PRO A 197 4.14 -48.68 -17.50
N GLY A 198 4.30 -48.20 -16.27
CA GLY A 198 3.26 -47.50 -15.52
C GLY A 198 3.55 -46.00 -15.56
N GLY A 199 2.68 -45.24 -16.21
CA GLY A 199 2.76 -43.78 -16.20
C GLY A 199 1.47 -43.21 -15.63
N THR A 200 1.57 -42.38 -14.59
CA THR A 200 0.44 -41.60 -14.13
C THR A 200 0.69 -40.15 -14.51
N ILE A 201 -0.20 -39.56 -15.31
CA ILE A 201 -0.14 -38.14 -15.65
C ILE A 201 -1.10 -37.41 -14.71
N THR A 202 -0.56 -36.65 -13.76
CA THR A 202 -1.34 -35.83 -12.84
C THR A 202 -1.31 -34.37 -13.28
N PHE A 203 -2.46 -33.86 -13.70
CA PHE A 203 -2.66 -32.43 -13.94
C PHE A 203 -3.21 -31.77 -12.68
N GLU A 204 -2.39 -31.01 -11.97
CA GLU A 204 -2.84 -30.23 -10.82
C GLU A 204 -3.15 -28.80 -11.28
N ASN A 205 -4.44 -28.46 -11.38
CA ASN A 205 -4.90 -27.09 -11.60
C ASN A 205 -5.37 -26.51 -10.26
N ARG A 206 -4.47 -25.84 -9.53
CA ARG A 206 -4.82 -25.11 -8.29
C ARG A 206 -5.56 -23.81 -8.61
N LYS A 207 -6.78 -23.92 -9.13
CA LYS A 207 -7.78 -22.84 -9.08
C LYS A 207 -8.88 -23.27 -8.13
N TYR A 208 -8.84 -22.77 -6.90
CA TYR A 208 -9.92 -23.00 -5.94
C TYR A 208 -11.26 -22.50 -6.52
N GLN A 209 -12.23 -23.40 -6.48
CA GLN A 209 -13.55 -23.26 -7.09
C GLN A 209 -14.43 -22.22 -6.37
N ARG A 210 -15.34 -21.65 -7.18
CA ARG A 210 -16.68 -21.16 -6.86
C ARG A 210 -17.13 -21.34 -5.40
N VAL A 211 -17.51 -20.23 -4.77
CA VAL A 211 -18.53 -20.24 -3.73
C VAL A 211 -19.80 -19.63 -4.31
N LYS A 212 -20.90 -20.36 -4.10
CA LYS A 212 -22.29 -20.09 -4.50
C LYS A 212 -22.76 -18.66 -4.22
#